data_AF-A0A1X7BTT3-F1
#
_entry.id   AF-A0A1X7BTT3-F1
#
_cell.length_a   1.000
_cell.length_b   1.000
_cell.length_c   1.000
_cell.angle_alpha   90.00
_cell.angle_beta   90.00
_cell.angle_gamma   90.00
#
_symmetry.space_group_name_H-M   'P 1'
#
loop_
_entity.id
_entity.type
_entity.pdbx_description
1 polymer ?
#
loop_
_entity_poly.entity_id
_entity_poly.type
_entity_poly.pdbx_seq_one_letter_code
_entity_poly.pdbx_strand_id
1 'polypeptide(L)'
;MKKMTAFALLTVAASALLPETSYAQSACEIYRVKKGDSLRGITKKAYGNNDFRVIYDANRDEVGRNPNIIEVGIVLRLPCADGSLPGEQQKAPTLAEMAPDAISFVTANGYLPYTDESLPRQGIFTTLVERAMLRADPEQEYTVTFVNDWAAHLEALLPSMAFDASFPWTQPACENSVKLTQYEAKGCETYIYSAPFYEIVEVFFAQNGSGYDSTVDFVDLEGANICRPEGYPTTHLAELYLLPPVTKLTQPERISDCFDMLMAGEVDVVALDSRAGSHAAEAMGISEVVSENPNLNNIVSLQIAVHRENPNAEKLIEMLNRGLLNMHQSGEWRDLIAEGLQSEIQVQAGSVMN
;
A
#
# COMPACT_ATOMS: atom_id res chain seq x y z
N MET A 1 -58.63 -4.04 65.78
CA MET A 1 -57.33 -3.82 65.12
C MET A 1 -56.35 -4.92 65.55
N LYS A 2 -56.15 -5.93 64.71
CA LYS A 2 -55.04 -6.90 64.81
C LYS A 2 -54.85 -7.48 63.40
N LYS A 3 -53.68 -7.20 62.82
CA LYS A 3 -53.25 -7.64 61.48
C LYS A 3 -52.88 -9.12 61.55
N MET A 4 -53.34 -9.93 60.59
CA MET A 4 -52.78 -11.24 60.27
C MET A 4 -52.60 -11.31 58.76
N THR A 5 -51.37 -11.04 58.33
CA THR A 5 -50.87 -11.25 56.98
C THR A 5 -50.40 -12.70 56.85
N ALA A 6 -51.03 -13.47 55.97
CA ALA A 6 -50.59 -14.82 55.59
C ALA A 6 -49.58 -14.71 54.45
N PHE A 7 -48.36 -15.20 54.67
CA PHE A 7 -47.31 -15.32 53.66
C PHE A 7 -47.50 -16.64 52.90
N ALA A 8 -47.75 -16.55 51.59
CA ALA A 8 -47.72 -17.70 50.69
C ALA A 8 -46.27 -17.97 50.26
N LEU A 9 -45.76 -19.17 50.53
CA LEU A 9 -44.49 -19.65 49.98
C LEU A 9 -44.70 -20.02 48.49
N LEU A 10 -44.06 -19.27 47.60
CA LEU A 10 -43.90 -19.65 46.20
C LEU A 10 -42.58 -20.45 46.07
N THR A 11 -42.69 -21.76 45.85
CA THR A 11 -41.54 -22.61 45.50
C THR A 11 -41.16 -22.39 44.04
N VAL A 12 -40.06 -21.69 43.79
CA VAL A 12 -39.43 -21.57 42.46
C VAL A 12 -38.65 -22.87 42.20
N ALA A 13 -39.12 -23.68 41.25
CA ALA A 13 -38.34 -24.78 40.71
C ALA A 13 -37.24 -24.19 39.81
N ALA A 14 -36.00 -24.22 40.28
CA ALA A 14 -34.83 -23.87 39.49
C ALA A 14 -34.53 -25.01 38.50
N SER A 15 -35.00 -24.88 37.26
CA SER A 15 -34.55 -25.70 36.14
C SER A 15 -33.07 -25.41 35.90
N ALA A 16 -32.21 -26.35 36.26
CA ALA A 16 -30.79 -26.31 35.94
C ALA A 16 -30.61 -26.42 34.42
N LEU A 17 -30.38 -25.29 33.77
CA LEU A 17 -29.81 -25.24 32.42
C LEU A 17 -28.38 -25.76 32.53
N LEU A 18 -28.14 -26.97 32.00
CA LEU A 18 -26.78 -27.41 31.73
C LEU A 18 -26.21 -26.49 30.65
N PRO A 19 -25.03 -25.88 30.85
CA PRO A 19 -24.37 -25.16 29.76
C PRO A 19 -23.99 -26.17 28.69
N GLU A 20 -24.64 -26.09 27.53
CA GLU A 20 -24.14 -26.72 26.32
C GLU A 20 -22.80 -26.06 25.99
N THR A 21 -21.71 -26.82 26.17
CA THR A 21 -20.40 -26.39 25.73
C THR A 21 -20.40 -26.34 24.20
N SER A 22 -20.57 -25.14 23.66
CA SER A 22 -20.37 -24.85 22.24
C SER A 22 -18.97 -25.31 21.81
N TYR A 23 -18.89 -26.29 20.91
CA TYR A 23 -17.64 -26.80 20.32
C TYR A 23 -17.14 -25.91 19.18
N ALA A 24 -17.02 -24.60 19.43
CA ALA A 24 -16.44 -23.66 18.47
C ALA A 24 -15.63 -22.62 19.24
N GLN A 25 -14.36 -22.90 19.53
CA GLN A 25 -13.44 -21.91 20.09
C GLN A 25 -11.99 -22.41 20.07
N SER A 26 -11.33 -22.32 18.92
CA SER A 26 -9.86 -22.20 18.85
C SER A 26 -9.42 -21.40 17.61
N ALA A 27 -10.23 -20.42 17.19
CA ALA A 27 -9.84 -19.40 16.22
C ALA A 27 -9.09 -18.28 16.96
N CYS A 28 -8.22 -17.55 16.27
CA CYS A 28 -7.42 -16.49 16.89
C CYS A 28 -6.41 -16.99 17.94
N GLU A 29 -5.72 -18.10 17.64
CA GLU A 29 -4.73 -18.70 18.55
C GLU A 29 -3.42 -19.10 17.85
N ILE A 30 -2.34 -19.15 18.61
CA ILE A 30 -1.08 -19.75 18.18
C ILE A 30 -1.12 -21.25 18.48
N TYR A 31 -1.09 -22.08 17.45
CA TYR A 31 -1.20 -23.53 17.54
C TYR A 31 0.12 -24.24 17.20
N ARG A 32 0.65 -25.00 18.15
CA ARG A 32 1.81 -25.88 17.88
C ARG A 32 1.34 -27.23 17.35
N VAL A 33 1.73 -27.57 16.13
CA VAL A 33 1.41 -28.83 15.45
C VAL A 33 1.86 -30.03 16.28
N LYS A 34 0.94 -30.97 16.54
CA LYS A 34 1.19 -32.20 17.29
C LYS A 34 1.24 -33.40 16.35
N LYS A 35 1.80 -34.51 16.85
CA LYS A 35 1.84 -35.77 16.12
C LYS A 35 0.42 -36.20 15.72
N GLY A 36 0.20 -36.41 14.42
CA GLY A 36 -1.08 -36.85 13.87
C GLY A 36 -2.03 -35.73 13.44
N ASP A 37 -1.63 -34.46 13.56
CA ASP A 37 -2.39 -33.36 12.99
C ASP A 37 -2.25 -33.28 11.46
N SER A 38 -3.26 -32.68 10.83
CA SER A 38 -3.22 -32.20 9.44
C SER A 38 -3.85 -30.82 9.41
N LEU A 39 -3.50 -29.96 8.44
CA LEU A 39 -4.09 -28.62 8.35
C LEU A 39 -5.62 -28.69 8.33
N ARG A 40 -6.21 -29.60 7.53
CA ARG A 40 -7.66 -29.84 7.51
C ARG A 40 -8.22 -30.23 8.87
N GLY A 41 -7.53 -31.09 9.61
CA GLY A 41 -7.94 -31.50 10.95
C GLY A 41 -7.89 -30.36 11.96
N ILE A 42 -6.89 -29.47 11.83
CA ILE A 42 -6.75 -28.27 12.66
C ILE A 42 -7.85 -27.27 12.29
N THR A 43 -8.10 -27.01 11.00
CA THR A 43 -9.20 -26.15 10.54
C THR A 43 -10.54 -26.63 11.05
N LYS A 44 -10.79 -27.95 11.00
CA LYS A 44 -12.05 -28.52 11.49
C LYS A 44 -12.26 -28.26 12.97
N LYS A 45 -11.19 -28.34 13.76
CA LYS A 45 -11.22 -28.05 15.20
C LYS A 45 -11.42 -26.55 15.46
N ALA A 46 -10.77 -25.69 14.68
CA ALA A 46 -10.74 -24.24 14.90
C ALA A 46 -11.96 -23.48 14.36
N TYR A 47 -12.41 -23.83 13.15
CA TYR A 47 -13.43 -23.10 12.39
C TYR A 47 -14.66 -23.93 12.06
N GLY A 48 -14.70 -25.20 12.49
CA GLY A 48 -15.81 -26.12 12.23
C GLY A 48 -15.91 -26.60 10.76
N ASN A 49 -14.96 -26.23 9.90
CA ASN A 49 -14.92 -26.61 8.49
C ASN A 49 -13.55 -27.20 8.10
N ASN A 50 -13.45 -27.85 6.93
CA ASN A 50 -12.20 -28.48 6.48
C ASN A 50 -11.40 -27.63 5.48
N ASP A 51 -11.76 -26.35 5.29
CA ASP A 51 -11.07 -25.46 4.37
C ASP A 51 -9.74 -25.00 4.95
N PHE A 52 -8.72 -25.81 4.72
CA PHE A 52 -7.39 -25.58 5.24
C PHE A 52 -6.69 -24.35 4.65
N ARG A 53 -7.22 -23.76 3.57
CA ARG A 53 -6.62 -22.59 2.90
C ARG A 53 -6.47 -21.43 3.88
N VAL A 54 -7.46 -21.19 4.74
CA VAL A 54 -7.41 -20.12 5.75
C VAL A 54 -6.19 -20.22 6.69
N ILE A 55 -5.80 -21.44 7.08
CA ILE A 55 -4.60 -21.64 7.90
C ILE A 55 -3.35 -21.64 7.02
N TYR A 56 -3.41 -22.27 5.85
CA TYR A 56 -2.25 -22.39 4.98
C TYR A 56 -1.76 -21.02 4.49
N ASP A 57 -2.68 -20.19 4.00
CA ASP A 57 -2.36 -18.87 3.45
C ASP A 57 -1.74 -17.95 4.51
N ALA A 58 -2.21 -18.04 5.76
CA ALA A 58 -1.67 -17.34 6.91
C ALA A 58 -0.29 -17.86 7.42
N ASN A 59 0.16 -19.04 6.97
CA ASN A 59 1.35 -19.71 7.51
C ASN A 59 2.25 -20.32 6.43
N ARG A 60 2.20 -19.78 5.20
CA ARG A 60 2.91 -20.37 4.06
C ARG A 60 4.42 -20.47 4.30
N ASP A 61 5.00 -19.52 5.01
CA ASP A 61 6.43 -19.48 5.31
C ASP A 61 6.86 -20.63 6.23
N GLU A 62 6.01 -20.98 7.20
CA GLU A 62 6.27 -22.06 8.17
C GLU A 62 5.93 -23.44 7.60
N VAL A 63 4.86 -23.54 6.82
CA VAL A 63 4.38 -24.81 6.23
C VAL A 63 5.18 -25.19 4.97
N GLY A 64 5.70 -24.20 4.24
CA GLY A 64 6.37 -24.40 2.97
C GLY A 64 5.41 -24.76 1.83
N ARG A 65 5.98 -25.12 0.68
CA ARG A 65 5.24 -25.24 -0.61
C ARG A 65 4.21 -26.37 -0.67
N ASN A 66 4.26 -27.35 0.22
CA ASN A 66 3.35 -28.50 0.21
C ASN A 66 2.45 -28.52 1.45
N PRO A 67 1.20 -28.04 1.38
CA PRO A 67 0.27 -27.98 2.52
C PRO A 67 -0.14 -29.35 3.09
N ASN A 68 0.17 -30.44 2.38
CA ASN A 68 -0.13 -31.79 2.84
C ASN A 68 0.94 -32.33 3.81
N ILE A 69 2.04 -31.61 4.00
CA ILE A 69 3.14 -31.97 4.88
C ILE A 69 3.31 -30.87 5.92
N ILE A 70 2.97 -31.18 7.19
CA ILE A 70 3.27 -30.32 8.33
C ILE A 70 4.10 -31.11 9.34
N GLU A 71 5.22 -30.53 9.78
CA GLU A 71 6.10 -31.15 10.76
C GLU A 71 5.61 -30.91 12.19
N VAL A 72 5.84 -31.89 13.05
CA VAL A 72 5.51 -31.76 14.48
C VAL A 72 6.39 -30.67 15.07
N GLY A 73 5.77 -29.72 15.76
CA GLY A 73 6.46 -28.60 16.39
C GLY A 73 6.35 -27.28 15.63
N ILE A 74 5.93 -27.29 14.36
CA ILE A 74 5.58 -26.06 13.62
C ILE A 74 4.56 -25.25 14.42
N VAL A 75 4.74 -23.94 14.44
CA VAL A 75 3.86 -22.99 15.12
C VAL A 75 3.00 -22.30 14.07
N LEU A 76 1.70 -22.59 14.07
CA LEU A 76 0.72 -22.01 13.17
C LEU A 76 -0.03 -20.87 13.86
N ARG A 77 -0.20 -19.75 13.18
CA ARG A 77 -1.10 -18.66 13.55
C ARG A 77 -2.47 -18.96 12.95
N LEU A 78 -3.48 -19.17 13.78
CA LEU A 78 -4.84 -19.44 13.33
C LEU A 78 -5.60 -18.10 13.20
N PRO A 79 -5.95 -17.63 11.99
CA PRO A 79 -6.69 -16.38 11.81
C PRO A 79 -7.91 -16.23 12.72
N CYS A 80 -8.16 -15.00 13.15
CA CYS A 80 -9.31 -14.55 13.91
C CYS A 80 -10.54 -14.43 12.98
N ALA A 81 -11.72 -14.25 13.55
CA ALA A 81 -12.98 -14.18 12.77
C ALA A 81 -13.06 -12.97 11.83
N ASP A 82 -12.29 -11.92 12.11
CA ASP A 82 -12.14 -10.71 11.29
C ASP A 82 -11.01 -10.82 10.25
N GLY A 83 -10.33 -11.97 10.17
CA GLY A 83 -9.22 -12.21 9.25
C GLY A 83 -7.83 -11.82 9.79
N SER A 84 -7.75 -11.16 10.95
CA SER A 84 -6.47 -10.81 11.59
C SER A 84 -5.73 -12.05 12.13
N LEU A 85 -4.42 -11.96 12.31
CA LEU A 85 -3.62 -13.02 12.93
C LEU A 85 -3.48 -12.81 14.44
N PRO A 86 -3.48 -13.89 15.25
CA PRO A 86 -3.24 -13.81 16.68
C PRO A 86 -1.82 -13.26 16.95
N GLY A 87 -1.76 -12.17 17.72
CA GLY A 87 -0.52 -11.43 17.98
C GLY A 87 -0.28 -10.23 17.05
N GLU A 88 -1.21 -9.93 16.14
CA GLU A 88 -1.18 -8.79 15.21
C GLU A 88 -1.81 -7.51 15.79
N GLN A 89 -1.96 -7.44 17.12
CA GLN A 89 -2.20 -6.16 17.80
C GLN A 89 -0.98 -5.27 17.60
N GLN A 90 -1.09 -4.36 16.62
CA GLN A 90 -0.29 -3.15 16.46
C GLN A 90 1.19 -3.35 16.80
N LYS A 91 1.92 -4.04 15.91
CA LYS A 91 3.33 -3.74 15.70
C LYS A 91 3.47 -2.84 14.46
N ALA A 92 3.00 -1.59 14.59
CA ALA A 92 3.95 -0.53 14.24
C ALA A 92 5.15 -0.79 15.16
N PRO A 93 6.40 -0.86 14.66
CA PRO A 93 7.53 -1.05 15.56
C PRO A 93 7.42 0.00 16.66
N THR A 94 7.29 -0.44 17.91
CA THR A 94 7.49 0.50 19.02
C THR A 94 8.84 1.12 18.76
N LEU A 95 8.90 2.45 18.71
CA LEU A 95 10.08 3.32 18.50
C LEU A 95 11.33 2.89 19.32
N ALA A 96 11.17 1.98 20.28
CA ALA A 96 12.18 1.41 21.16
C ALA A 96 12.89 0.13 20.63
N GLU A 97 12.44 -0.49 19.54
CA GLU A 97 13.08 -1.72 18.99
C GLU A 97 13.92 -1.46 17.73
N MET A 98 13.83 -0.26 17.15
CA MET A 98 14.82 0.20 16.18
C MET A 98 16.09 0.54 16.96
N ALA A 99 17.23 -0.04 16.55
CA ALA A 99 18.50 0.47 17.02
C ALA A 99 18.51 2.00 16.80
N PRO A 100 19.00 2.81 17.76
CA PRO A 100 18.93 4.27 17.65
C PRO A 100 19.62 4.84 16.38
N ASP A 101 20.36 4.02 15.64
CA ASP A 101 21.03 4.36 14.39
C ASP A 101 20.41 3.70 13.14
N ALA A 102 19.37 2.85 13.26
CA ALA A 102 18.73 2.20 12.12
C ALA A 102 17.75 3.14 11.42
N ILE A 103 17.85 3.26 10.09
CA ILE A 103 17.01 4.15 9.30
C ILE A 103 15.66 3.49 9.00
N SER A 104 14.57 4.21 9.26
CA SER A 104 13.22 3.72 9.02
C SER A 104 12.56 4.40 7.84
N PHE A 105 12.21 3.62 6.82
CA PHE A 105 11.43 4.05 5.67
C PHE A 105 9.97 3.64 5.81
N VAL A 106 9.05 4.49 5.37
CA VAL A 106 7.63 4.15 5.18
C VAL A 106 7.22 4.25 3.71
N THR A 107 6.51 3.24 3.23
CA THR A 107 5.87 3.22 1.91
C THR A 107 4.49 2.55 2.05
N ALA A 108 3.82 2.24 0.94
CA ALA A 108 2.48 1.67 0.94
C ALA A 108 2.21 0.79 -0.29
N ASN A 109 1.16 -0.03 -0.16
CA ASN A 109 0.67 -0.91 -1.22
C ASN A 109 -0.17 -0.15 -2.24
N GLY A 110 -0.49 -0.84 -3.34
CA GLY A 110 -1.43 -0.35 -4.35
C GLY A 110 -0.84 0.66 -5.34
N TYR A 111 0.49 0.82 -5.40
CA TYR A 111 1.15 1.63 -6.43
C TYR A 111 2.06 0.78 -7.32
N LEU A 112 1.45 -0.23 -7.96
CA LEU A 112 2.15 -1.15 -8.85
C LEU A 112 2.57 -0.41 -10.15
N PRO A 113 3.73 -0.74 -10.73
CA PRO A 113 4.70 -1.75 -10.33
C PRO A 113 5.77 -1.25 -9.32
N TYR A 114 5.58 -0.07 -8.73
CA TYR A 114 6.61 0.64 -7.97
C TYR A 114 6.74 0.16 -6.53
N THR A 115 5.61 0.06 -5.81
CA THR A 115 5.56 -0.38 -4.41
C THR A 115 4.31 -1.21 -4.14
N ASP A 116 4.53 -2.44 -3.68
CA ASP A 116 3.49 -3.33 -3.14
C ASP A 116 4.16 -4.57 -2.53
N GLU A 117 3.73 -5.04 -1.36
CA GLU A 117 4.27 -6.22 -0.69
C GLU A 117 4.09 -7.51 -1.49
N SER A 118 3.11 -7.56 -2.40
CA SER A 118 2.89 -8.71 -3.27
C SER A 118 3.88 -8.80 -4.45
N LEU A 119 4.59 -7.72 -4.78
CA LEU A 119 5.53 -7.68 -5.89
C LEU A 119 6.85 -8.37 -5.55
N PRO A 120 7.55 -8.93 -6.54
CA PRO A 120 8.94 -9.35 -6.37
C PRO A 120 9.79 -8.19 -5.83
N ARG A 121 10.51 -8.46 -4.73
CA ARG A 121 11.31 -7.43 -4.02
C ARG A 121 10.50 -6.19 -3.64
N GLN A 122 9.20 -6.38 -3.40
CA GLN A 122 8.26 -5.34 -2.97
C GLN A 122 8.14 -4.14 -3.94
N GLY A 123 8.50 -4.35 -5.21
CA GLY A 123 8.35 -3.38 -6.29
C GLY A 123 9.66 -2.72 -6.76
N ILE A 124 9.57 -2.07 -7.92
CA ILE A 124 10.72 -1.45 -8.60
C ILE A 124 11.35 -0.38 -7.71
N PHE A 125 10.54 0.51 -7.13
CA PHE A 125 11.07 1.64 -6.38
C PHE A 125 11.64 1.20 -5.03
N THR A 126 10.99 0.26 -4.35
CA THR A 126 11.53 -0.38 -3.13
C THR A 126 12.91 -0.98 -3.41
N THR A 127 13.04 -1.74 -4.50
CA THR A 127 14.33 -2.32 -4.92
C THR A 127 15.40 -1.24 -5.12
N LEU A 128 15.07 -0.11 -5.74
CA LEU A 128 16.02 0.99 -5.95
C LEU A 128 16.48 1.62 -4.64
N VAL A 129 15.58 1.85 -3.69
CA VAL A 129 15.91 2.42 -2.37
C VAL A 129 16.83 1.48 -1.60
N GLU A 130 16.47 0.19 -1.50
CA GLU A 130 17.28 -0.82 -0.81
C GLU A 130 18.69 -0.96 -1.41
N ARG A 131 18.78 -0.91 -2.75
CA ARG A 131 20.07 -0.99 -3.45
C ARG A 131 20.88 0.29 -3.27
N ALA A 132 20.26 1.47 -3.28
CA ALA A 132 20.97 2.71 -3.01
C ALA A 132 21.55 2.71 -1.59
N MET A 133 20.78 2.29 -0.59
CA MET A 133 21.27 2.14 0.79
C MET A 133 22.48 1.20 0.86
N LEU A 134 22.37 0.00 0.29
CA LEU A 134 23.45 -0.99 0.26
C LEU A 134 24.71 -0.48 -0.45
N ARG A 135 24.56 0.32 -1.53
CA ARG A 135 25.69 0.91 -2.26
C ARG A 135 26.30 2.13 -1.59
N ALA A 136 25.55 2.81 -0.74
CA ALA A 136 26.02 3.97 0.00
C ALA A 136 26.78 3.55 1.26
N ASP A 137 26.22 2.61 2.01
CA ASP A 137 26.79 2.08 3.25
C ASP A 137 26.25 0.65 3.52
N PRO A 138 27.03 -0.42 3.27
CA PRO A 138 26.58 -1.79 3.49
C PRO A 138 26.36 -2.17 4.95
N GLU A 139 26.90 -1.40 5.90
CA GLU A 139 26.75 -1.67 7.34
C GLU A 139 25.57 -0.89 7.96
N GLN A 140 25.03 0.08 7.24
CA GLN A 140 23.87 0.85 7.68
C GLN A 140 22.61 -0.02 7.69
N GLU A 141 22.09 -0.29 8.88
CA GLU A 141 20.81 -0.98 9.04
C GLU A 141 19.65 -0.07 8.61
N TYR A 142 18.64 -0.65 7.96
CA TYR A 142 17.41 0.03 7.62
C TYR A 142 16.22 -0.93 7.63
N THR A 143 15.02 -0.36 7.73
CA THR A 143 13.75 -1.09 7.59
C THR A 143 12.82 -0.36 6.63
N VAL A 144 12.05 -1.11 5.84
CA VAL A 144 10.94 -0.57 5.03
C VAL A 144 9.64 -1.09 5.62
N THR A 145 8.74 -0.17 6.00
CA THR A 145 7.43 -0.50 6.56
C THR A 145 6.32 -0.04 5.63
N PHE A 146 5.30 -0.88 5.45
CA PHE A 146 4.13 -0.56 4.64
C PHE A 146 2.99 -0.06 5.53
N VAL A 147 2.56 1.18 5.30
CA VAL A 147 1.40 1.79 5.97
C VAL A 147 0.46 2.28 4.88
N ASN A 148 -0.68 1.61 4.68
CA ASN A 148 -1.58 1.83 3.53
C ASN A 148 -2.46 3.09 3.63
N ASP A 149 -1.93 4.13 4.27
CA ASP A 149 -2.48 5.49 4.32
C ASP A 149 -1.41 6.43 3.75
N TRP A 150 -1.46 6.64 2.43
CA TRP A 150 -0.47 7.45 1.71
C TRP A 150 -0.42 8.88 2.25
N ALA A 151 -1.58 9.50 2.50
CA ALA A 151 -1.64 10.87 3.00
C ALA A 151 -0.96 11.00 4.38
N ALA A 152 -1.16 10.03 5.28
CA ALA A 152 -0.55 10.05 6.60
C ALA A 152 0.98 10.08 6.59
N HIS A 153 1.64 9.58 5.53
CA HIS A 153 3.11 9.60 5.45
C HIS A 153 3.65 11.03 5.55
N LEU A 154 3.13 11.94 4.73
CA LEU A 154 3.53 13.34 4.69
C LEU A 154 2.71 14.25 5.61
N GLU A 155 1.61 13.79 6.19
CA GLU A 155 0.79 14.63 7.08
C GLU A 155 1.04 14.38 8.56
N ALA A 156 1.44 13.15 8.93
CA ALA A 156 1.55 12.74 10.32
C ALA A 156 2.84 11.96 10.64
N LEU A 157 3.21 10.99 9.83
CA LEU A 157 4.27 10.03 10.16
C LEU A 157 5.67 10.64 10.09
N LEU A 158 6.02 11.31 8.98
CA LEU A 158 7.30 12.02 8.90
C LEU A 158 7.38 13.23 9.85
N PRO A 159 6.34 14.08 9.99
CA PRO A 159 6.35 15.18 10.96
C PRO A 159 6.50 14.76 12.42
N SER A 160 5.98 13.58 12.79
CA SER A 160 6.12 13.02 14.13
C SER A 160 7.43 12.28 14.38
N MET A 161 8.30 12.19 13.38
CA MET A 161 9.54 11.39 13.41
C MET A 161 9.29 9.90 13.69
N ALA A 162 8.10 9.39 13.33
CA ALA A 162 7.81 7.97 13.42
C ALA A 162 8.60 7.15 12.38
N PHE A 163 8.95 7.80 11.26
CA PHE A 163 9.79 7.28 10.19
C PHE A 163 10.75 8.38 9.75
N ASP A 164 11.92 7.97 9.25
CA ASP A 164 12.95 8.90 8.78
C ASP A 164 12.68 9.41 7.38
N ALA A 165 12.16 8.54 6.52
CA ALA A 165 11.95 8.82 5.11
C ALA A 165 10.71 8.11 4.57
N SER A 166 10.12 8.65 3.51
CA SER A 166 9.01 8.03 2.80
C SER A 166 9.21 8.05 1.30
N PHE A 167 8.64 7.07 0.59
CA PHE A 167 8.72 6.97 -0.86
C PHE A 167 7.56 6.17 -1.47
N PRO A 168 7.32 6.30 -2.79
CA PRO A 168 7.87 7.32 -3.69
C PRO A 168 7.01 8.58 -3.74
N TRP A 169 7.64 9.74 -3.88
CA TRP A 169 6.96 11.05 -3.97
C TRP A 169 7.49 11.86 -5.14
N THR A 170 6.61 12.61 -5.81
CA THR A 170 7.05 13.69 -6.70
C THR A 170 7.39 14.92 -5.86
N GLN A 171 8.49 15.59 -6.19
CA GLN A 171 8.82 16.86 -5.57
C GLN A 171 8.04 17.99 -6.25
N PRO A 172 7.39 18.89 -5.49
CA PRO A 172 6.79 20.07 -6.09
C PRO A 172 7.84 20.98 -6.75
N ALA A 173 7.46 21.84 -7.69
CA ALA A 173 8.38 22.75 -8.37
C ALA A 173 8.89 23.90 -7.48
N CYS A 174 9.60 23.57 -6.39
CA CYS A 174 10.02 24.47 -5.32
C CYS A 174 10.96 25.59 -5.78
N GLU A 175 11.66 25.39 -6.90
CA GLU A 175 12.60 26.36 -7.48
C GLU A 175 11.96 27.25 -8.57
N ASN A 176 10.77 26.88 -9.06
CA ASN A 176 10.10 27.58 -10.16
C ASN A 176 9.01 28.52 -9.65
N SER A 177 8.87 29.67 -10.31
CA SER A 177 7.91 30.74 -9.95
C SER A 177 6.46 30.47 -10.36
N VAL A 178 6.10 29.21 -10.64
CA VAL A 178 4.70 28.81 -10.82
C VAL A 178 3.98 29.06 -9.50
N LYS A 179 2.70 29.47 -9.56
CA LYS A 179 1.87 29.58 -8.35
C LYS A 179 1.61 28.18 -7.81
N LEU A 180 2.52 27.69 -6.98
CA LEU A 180 2.29 26.49 -6.17
C LEU A 180 0.99 26.65 -5.40
N THR A 181 0.21 25.58 -5.34
CA THR A 181 -0.90 25.50 -4.39
C THR A 181 -0.38 25.56 -2.97
N GLN A 182 -1.28 25.83 -2.01
CA GLN A 182 -0.92 25.84 -0.59
C GLN A 182 -0.31 24.51 -0.13
N TYR A 183 -0.83 23.39 -0.66
CA TYR A 183 -0.32 22.05 -0.35
C TYR A 183 1.12 21.87 -0.84
N GLU A 184 1.40 22.26 -2.07
CA GLU A 184 2.72 22.14 -2.68
C GLU A 184 3.76 23.06 -2.04
N ALA A 185 3.37 24.30 -1.74
CA ALA A 185 4.23 25.24 -1.02
C ALA A 185 4.62 24.66 0.34
N LYS A 186 3.66 24.08 1.07
CA LYS A 186 3.93 23.39 2.34
C LYS A 186 4.85 22.19 2.12
N GLY A 187 4.67 21.42 1.05
CA GLY A 187 5.56 20.34 0.66
C GLY A 187 7.01 20.78 0.49
N CYS A 188 7.25 21.94 -0.14
CA CYS A 188 8.58 22.54 -0.30
C CYS A 188 9.19 23.04 1.02
N GLU A 189 8.37 23.63 1.88
CA GLU A 189 8.82 24.16 3.17
C GLU A 189 9.14 23.03 4.17
N THR A 190 8.35 21.96 4.14
CA THR A 190 8.37 20.90 5.16
C THR A 190 9.34 19.77 4.84
N TYR A 191 9.54 19.48 3.56
CA TYR A 191 10.31 18.31 3.12
C TYR A 191 11.57 18.67 2.34
N ILE A 192 12.57 17.81 2.46
CA ILE A 192 13.69 17.72 1.53
C ILE A 192 13.55 16.42 0.74
N TYR A 193 13.99 16.45 -0.52
CA TYR A 193 13.84 15.32 -1.44
C TYR A 193 15.20 14.81 -1.88
N SER A 194 15.30 13.50 -2.13
CA SER A 194 16.46 12.89 -2.78
C SER A 194 16.61 13.42 -4.21
N ALA A 195 17.69 13.05 -4.89
CA ALA A 195 17.75 13.13 -6.34
C ALA A 195 16.65 12.22 -6.99
N PRO A 196 16.30 12.42 -8.26
CA PRO A 196 15.37 11.56 -9.01
C PRO A 196 15.81 10.09 -9.05
N PHE A 197 15.07 9.19 -8.40
CA PHE A 197 15.37 7.75 -8.41
C PHE A 197 14.78 7.06 -9.64
N TYR A 198 13.63 7.54 -10.11
CA TYR A 198 12.91 6.97 -11.24
C TYR A 198 12.05 8.04 -11.92
N GLU A 199 11.88 7.95 -13.23
CA GLU A 199 10.98 8.84 -13.99
C GLU A 199 9.74 8.07 -14.42
N ILE A 200 8.58 8.67 -14.19
CA ILE A 200 7.27 8.15 -14.61
C ILE A 200 6.64 9.06 -15.64
N VAL A 201 5.66 8.53 -16.37
CA VAL A 201 4.84 9.29 -17.31
C VAL A 201 3.44 9.38 -16.71
N GLU A 202 3.08 10.55 -16.19
CA GLU A 202 1.72 10.84 -15.76
C GLU A 202 0.87 11.10 -17.00
N VAL A 203 -0.28 10.45 -17.07
CA VAL A 203 -1.19 10.44 -18.22
C VAL A 203 -2.64 10.55 -17.74
N PHE A 204 -3.55 10.65 -18.71
CA PHE A 204 -4.97 10.80 -18.47
C PHE A 204 -5.73 9.64 -19.12
N PHE A 205 -6.47 8.87 -18.32
CA PHE A 205 -7.31 7.79 -18.80
C PHE A 205 -8.76 8.25 -18.91
N ALA A 206 -9.44 7.85 -19.97
CA ALA A 206 -10.85 8.17 -20.19
C ALA A 206 -11.57 7.01 -20.90
N GLN A 207 -12.91 7.00 -20.83
CA GLN A 207 -13.70 6.05 -21.62
C GLN A 207 -13.52 6.32 -23.12
N ASN A 208 -13.45 5.25 -23.91
CA ASN A 208 -13.32 5.32 -25.36
C ASN A 208 -14.51 6.06 -25.97
N GLY A 209 -14.24 7.06 -26.81
CA GLY A 209 -15.26 7.90 -27.44
C GLY A 209 -15.88 8.96 -26.53
N SER A 210 -15.32 9.20 -25.34
CA SER A 210 -15.75 10.30 -24.46
C SER A 210 -15.35 11.68 -25.00
N GLY A 211 -14.36 11.73 -25.89
CA GLY A 211 -13.73 12.95 -26.38
C GLY A 211 -12.50 13.34 -25.57
N TYR A 212 -12.42 12.91 -24.30
CA TYR A 212 -11.24 13.09 -23.45
C TYR A 212 -10.14 12.06 -23.75
N ASP A 213 -10.49 10.92 -24.33
CA ASP A 213 -9.58 9.83 -24.72
C ASP A 213 -8.63 10.21 -25.86
N SER A 214 -8.98 11.22 -26.65
CA SER A 214 -8.18 11.65 -27.80
C SER A 214 -7.91 13.15 -27.86
N THR A 215 -8.24 13.90 -26.81
CA THR A 215 -7.96 15.33 -26.80
C THR A 215 -6.46 15.61 -26.88
N VAL A 216 -6.08 16.76 -27.43
CA VAL A 216 -4.69 17.10 -27.75
C VAL A 216 -4.10 18.14 -26.81
N ASP A 217 -4.92 19.03 -26.27
CA ASP A 217 -4.48 20.12 -25.41
C ASP A 217 -5.10 19.98 -24.00
N PHE A 218 -4.32 20.31 -22.97
CA PHE A 218 -4.79 20.27 -21.58
C PHE A 218 -5.95 21.22 -21.35
N VAL A 219 -6.06 22.33 -22.11
CA VAL A 219 -7.19 23.25 -22.03
C VAL A 219 -8.54 22.57 -22.35
N ASP A 220 -8.53 21.48 -23.11
CA ASP A 220 -9.76 20.74 -23.43
C ASP A 220 -10.25 19.89 -22.24
N LEU A 221 -9.47 19.78 -21.16
CA LEU A 221 -9.91 19.21 -19.88
C LEU A 221 -10.60 20.24 -18.97
N GLU A 222 -10.72 21.52 -19.37
CA GLU A 222 -11.42 22.53 -18.59
C GLU A 222 -12.87 22.10 -18.26
N GLY A 223 -13.25 22.21 -16.99
CA GLY A 223 -14.56 21.78 -16.49
C GLY A 223 -14.73 20.28 -16.26
N ALA A 224 -13.79 19.44 -16.68
CA ALA A 224 -13.81 18.01 -16.42
C ALA A 224 -13.72 17.69 -14.92
N ASN A 225 -14.30 16.56 -14.51
CA ASN A 225 -14.07 15.96 -13.21
C ASN A 225 -12.92 14.95 -13.30
N ILE A 226 -11.76 15.34 -12.77
CA ILE A 226 -10.55 14.54 -12.73
C ILE A 226 -10.54 13.72 -11.44
N CYS A 227 -10.33 12.41 -11.56
CA CYS A 227 -10.06 11.54 -10.43
C CYS A 227 -8.57 11.30 -10.26
N ARG A 228 -8.08 11.46 -9.02
CA ARG A 228 -6.75 11.06 -8.61
C ARG A 228 -6.79 10.66 -7.13
N PRO A 229 -6.20 9.52 -6.72
CA PRO A 229 -6.33 9.05 -5.35
C PRO A 229 -5.90 10.08 -4.29
N GLU A 230 -6.49 9.98 -3.11
CA GLU A 230 -6.10 10.76 -1.94
C GLU A 230 -4.64 10.48 -1.55
N GLY A 231 -3.94 11.52 -1.11
CA GLY A 231 -2.51 11.45 -0.78
C GLY A 231 -1.57 11.43 -1.98
N TYR A 232 -2.04 11.15 -3.20
CA TYR A 232 -1.17 11.19 -4.38
C TYR A 232 -0.82 12.64 -4.73
N PRO A 233 0.45 12.96 -5.05
CA PRO A 233 0.84 14.32 -5.37
C PRO A 233 0.09 14.89 -6.57
N THR A 234 -0.42 16.12 -6.44
CA THR A 234 -1.19 16.80 -7.49
C THR A 234 -0.36 17.85 -8.24
N THR A 235 0.96 17.86 -8.09
CA THR A 235 1.81 18.92 -8.64
C THR A 235 1.77 19.04 -10.14
N HIS A 236 1.82 17.92 -10.85
CA HIS A 236 1.69 17.93 -12.30
C HIS A 236 0.34 18.55 -12.74
N LEU A 237 -0.76 18.32 -12.02
CA LEU A 237 -2.04 18.97 -12.32
C LEU A 237 -1.97 20.49 -12.09
N ALA A 238 -1.27 20.94 -11.04
CA ALA A 238 -1.08 22.37 -10.76
C ALA A 238 -0.29 23.05 -11.88
N GLU A 239 0.81 22.44 -12.33
CA GLU A 239 1.65 22.92 -13.43
C GLU A 239 0.90 23.03 -14.75
N LEU A 240 -0.05 22.12 -14.97
CA LEU A 240 -0.91 22.07 -16.15
C LEU A 240 -2.18 22.93 -16.02
N TYR A 241 -2.36 23.67 -14.91
CA TYR A 241 -3.57 24.45 -14.61
C TYR A 241 -4.87 23.61 -14.53
N LEU A 242 -4.76 22.35 -14.15
CA LEU A 242 -5.85 21.37 -14.06
C LEU A 242 -6.34 21.14 -12.62
N LEU A 243 -6.17 22.13 -11.74
CA LEU A 243 -6.71 22.09 -10.38
C LEU A 243 -7.96 22.98 -10.24
N PRO A 244 -8.79 22.74 -9.21
CA PRO A 244 -9.92 23.62 -8.92
C PRO A 244 -9.50 25.09 -8.80
N PRO A 245 -10.30 26.03 -9.35
CA PRO A 245 -11.64 25.83 -9.90
C PRO A 245 -11.71 25.51 -11.40
N VAL A 246 -10.58 25.33 -12.09
CA VAL A 246 -10.56 25.09 -13.54
C VAL A 246 -11.19 23.73 -13.88
N THR A 247 -10.91 22.73 -13.05
CA THR A 247 -11.47 21.38 -13.10
C THR A 247 -12.11 21.05 -11.75
N LYS A 248 -12.80 19.92 -11.66
CA LYS A 248 -13.14 19.31 -10.37
C LYS A 248 -12.10 18.22 -10.07
N LEU A 249 -11.77 18.06 -8.81
CA LEU A 249 -10.86 17.01 -8.33
C LEU A 249 -11.62 16.10 -7.37
N THR A 250 -11.70 14.81 -7.73
CA THR A 250 -12.30 13.74 -6.92
C THR A 250 -11.18 12.82 -6.44
N GLN A 251 -11.09 12.55 -5.14
CA GLN A 251 -9.97 11.83 -4.54
C GLN A 251 -10.43 10.68 -3.64
N PRO A 252 -10.80 9.52 -4.20
CA PRO A 252 -11.01 8.31 -3.41
C PRO A 252 -9.67 7.74 -2.93
N GLU A 253 -9.68 6.80 -2.00
CA GLU A 253 -8.44 6.24 -1.44
C GLU A 253 -7.66 5.37 -2.44
N ARG A 254 -8.36 4.61 -3.31
CA ARG A 254 -7.74 3.61 -4.18
C ARG A 254 -7.80 3.98 -5.66
N ILE A 255 -6.79 3.54 -6.41
CA ILE A 255 -6.77 3.61 -7.87
C ILE A 255 -8.01 2.95 -8.50
N SER A 256 -8.41 1.76 -8.02
CA SER A 256 -9.58 1.05 -8.54
C SER A 256 -10.85 1.88 -8.45
N ASP A 257 -10.99 2.65 -7.38
CA ASP A 257 -12.20 3.42 -7.11
C ASP A 257 -12.31 4.57 -8.11
N CYS A 258 -11.19 5.15 -8.54
CA CYS A 258 -11.19 6.11 -9.64
C CYS A 258 -11.70 5.49 -10.95
N PHE A 259 -11.31 4.26 -11.28
CA PHE A 259 -11.77 3.58 -12.48
C PHE A 259 -13.24 3.12 -12.36
N ASP A 260 -13.69 2.68 -11.19
CA ASP A 260 -15.10 2.39 -10.94
C ASP A 260 -15.97 3.63 -11.13
N MET A 261 -15.54 4.78 -10.59
CA MET A 261 -16.21 6.08 -10.79
C MET A 261 -16.16 6.53 -12.24
N LEU A 262 -15.06 6.27 -12.96
CA LEU A 262 -14.95 6.56 -14.39
C LEU A 262 -15.99 5.75 -15.17
N MET A 263 -16.10 4.46 -14.90
CA MET A 263 -17.07 3.57 -15.56
C MET A 263 -18.52 3.93 -15.20
N ALA A 264 -18.76 4.46 -14.00
CA ALA A 264 -20.06 4.98 -13.58
C ALA A 264 -20.41 6.36 -14.19
N GLY A 265 -19.45 7.04 -14.84
CA GLY A 265 -19.62 8.39 -15.36
C GLY A 265 -19.68 9.46 -14.27
N GLU A 266 -19.16 9.17 -13.09
CA GLU A 266 -19.07 10.11 -11.97
C GLU A 266 -17.85 11.02 -12.09
N VAL A 267 -16.79 10.52 -12.72
CA VAL A 267 -15.60 11.28 -13.13
C VAL A 267 -15.44 11.14 -14.65
N ASP A 268 -14.84 12.15 -15.28
CA ASP A 268 -14.65 12.19 -16.73
C ASP A 268 -13.29 11.60 -17.13
N VAL A 269 -12.28 11.78 -16.27
CA VAL A 269 -10.87 11.44 -16.54
C VAL A 269 -10.21 10.95 -15.26
N VAL A 270 -9.32 9.96 -15.36
CA VAL A 270 -8.45 9.49 -14.27
C VAL A 270 -7.01 9.93 -14.55
N ALA A 271 -6.39 10.70 -13.66
CA ALA A 271 -5.02 11.19 -13.79
C ALA A 271 -4.04 10.36 -12.95
N LEU A 272 -3.23 9.54 -13.61
CA LEU A 272 -2.33 8.56 -12.99
C LEU A 272 -1.07 8.34 -13.84
N ASP A 273 -0.06 7.72 -13.22
CA ASP A 273 1.04 7.09 -13.95
C ASP A 273 0.50 6.09 -14.99
N SER A 274 1.09 6.10 -16.19
CA SER A 274 0.73 5.24 -17.32
C SER A 274 0.75 3.75 -16.95
N ARG A 275 1.76 3.29 -16.19
CA ARG A 275 1.88 1.88 -15.82
C ARG A 275 0.88 1.49 -14.75
N ALA A 276 0.77 2.28 -13.68
CA ALA A 276 -0.16 2.04 -12.59
C ALA A 276 -1.62 2.05 -13.09
N GLY A 277 -1.97 3.01 -13.93
CA GLY A 277 -3.30 3.09 -14.54
C GLY A 277 -3.57 1.93 -15.50
N SER A 278 -2.60 1.56 -16.35
CA SER A 278 -2.74 0.41 -17.25
C SER A 278 -2.90 -0.91 -16.49
N HIS A 279 -2.12 -1.10 -15.42
CA HIS A 279 -2.21 -2.29 -14.57
C HIS A 279 -3.57 -2.39 -13.88
N ALA A 280 -4.07 -1.27 -13.36
CA ALA A 280 -5.40 -1.22 -12.76
C ALA A 280 -6.51 -1.52 -13.78
N ALA A 281 -6.45 -0.91 -14.96
CA ALA A 281 -7.41 -1.16 -16.03
C ALA A 281 -7.43 -2.62 -16.50
N GLU A 282 -6.25 -3.26 -16.58
CA GLU A 282 -6.12 -4.67 -16.92
C GLU A 282 -6.68 -5.57 -15.81
N ALA A 283 -6.30 -5.33 -14.55
CA ALA A 283 -6.79 -6.08 -13.40
C ALA A 283 -8.31 -5.99 -13.23
N MET A 284 -8.91 -4.87 -13.63
CA MET A 284 -10.35 -4.65 -13.63
C MET A 284 -11.06 -5.15 -14.89
N GLY A 285 -10.31 -5.59 -15.91
CA GLY A 285 -10.87 -6.09 -17.18
C GLY A 285 -11.54 -5.00 -18.04
N ILE A 286 -11.09 -3.75 -17.91
CA ILE A 286 -11.67 -2.58 -18.61
C ILE A 286 -10.74 -1.99 -19.69
N SER A 287 -9.60 -2.60 -19.96
CA SER A 287 -8.60 -2.11 -20.95
C SER A 287 -9.15 -1.96 -22.39
N GLU A 288 -10.26 -2.62 -22.73
CA GLU A 288 -10.88 -2.51 -24.05
C GLU A 288 -11.84 -1.30 -24.18
N VAL A 289 -12.24 -0.71 -23.05
CA VAL A 289 -13.25 0.38 -23.00
C VAL A 289 -12.71 1.67 -22.38
N VAL A 290 -11.53 1.62 -21.77
CA VAL A 290 -10.79 2.77 -21.25
C VAL A 290 -9.44 2.84 -21.96
N SER A 291 -9.06 4.04 -22.39
CA SER A 291 -7.76 4.27 -23.02
C SER A 291 -6.98 5.36 -22.31
N GLU A 292 -5.66 5.18 -22.32
CA GLU A 292 -4.71 6.26 -22.08
C GLU A 292 -4.77 7.27 -23.22
N ASN A 293 -4.90 8.55 -22.90
CA ASN A 293 -4.82 9.62 -23.88
C ASN A 293 -3.36 9.74 -24.39
N PRO A 294 -3.10 9.54 -25.70
CA PRO A 294 -1.74 9.50 -26.24
C PRO A 294 -1.08 10.88 -26.37
N ASN A 295 -1.84 11.96 -26.26
CA ASN A 295 -1.35 13.33 -26.45
C ASN A 295 -1.08 14.05 -25.13
N LEU A 296 -1.78 13.66 -24.06
CA LEU A 296 -1.69 14.32 -22.75
C LEU A 296 -0.78 13.50 -21.82
N ASN A 297 0.48 13.90 -21.74
CA ASN A 297 1.44 13.32 -20.81
C ASN A 297 2.36 14.36 -20.19
N ASN A 298 2.86 14.05 -19.00
CA ASN A 298 3.92 14.80 -18.35
C ASN A 298 4.92 13.83 -17.72
N ILE A 299 6.21 14.11 -17.88
CA ILE A 299 7.27 13.31 -17.25
C ILE A 299 7.57 13.91 -15.89
N VAL A 300 7.45 13.10 -14.84
CA VAL A 300 7.78 13.52 -13.47
C VAL A 300 8.72 12.52 -12.81
N SER A 301 9.47 13.00 -11.83
CA SER A 301 10.42 12.17 -11.08
C SER A 301 9.84 11.69 -9.77
N LEU A 302 10.01 10.41 -9.48
CA LEU A 302 9.78 9.80 -8.19
C LEU A 302 11.06 9.84 -7.34
N GLN A 303 10.89 10.26 -6.09
CA GLN A 303 11.96 10.59 -5.15
C GLN A 303 11.59 10.12 -3.74
N ILE A 304 12.55 10.21 -2.83
CA ILE A 304 12.38 9.94 -1.41
C ILE A 304 12.21 11.28 -0.69
N ALA A 305 11.18 11.40 0.15
CA ALA A 305 10.92 12.57 0.98
C ALA A 305 11.40 12.35 2.41
N VAL A 306 12.03 13.37 2.99
CA VAL A 306 12.48 13.39 4.38
C VAL A 306 12.02 14.69 5.03
N HIS A 307 11.49 14.62 6.25
CA HIS A 307 11.08 15.84 6.96
C HIS A 307 12.29 16.72 7.24
N ARG A 308 12.20 18.01 6.97
CA ARG A 308 13.31 18.97 7.11
C ARG A 308 13.84 19.05 8.54
N GLU A 309 12.97 18.85 9.53
CA GLU A 309 13.35 18.86 10.96
C GLU A 309 13.91 17.52 11.46
N ASN A 310 13.98 16.48 10.62
CA ASN A 310 14.66 15.24 11.02
C ASN A 310 16.16 15.55 11.25
N PRO A 311 16.73 15.24 12.44
CA PRO A 311 18.13 15.52 12.75
C PRO A 311 19.14 14.90 11.77
N ASN A 312 18.75 13.81 11.09
CA ASN A 312 19.55 13.08 10.12
C ASN A 312 19.19 13.43 8.66
N ALA A 313 18.31 14.40 8.41
CA ALA A 313 17.72 14.63 7.10
C ALA A 313 18.76 14.78 5.98
N GLU A 314 19.70 15.71 6.13
CA GLU A 314 20.74 15.96 5.12
C GLU A 314 21.66 14.76 4.94
N LYS A 315 22.05 14.09 6.04
CA LYS A 315 22.89 12.89 5.99
C LYS A 315 22.20 11.75 5.24
N LEU A 316 20.90 11.57 5.45
CA LEU A 316 20.10 10.53 4.80
C LEU A 316 19.96 10.82 3.30
N ILE A 317 19.64 12.06 2.92
CA ILE A 317 19.59 12.46 1.50
C ILE A 317 20.96 12.27 0.82
N GLU A 318 22.05 12.68 1.46
CA GLU A 318 23.40 12.50 0.91
C GLU A 318 23.72 11.01 0.72
N MET A 319 23.37 10.17 1.69
CA MET A 319 23.56 8.72 1.61
C MET A 319 22.78 8.11 0.44
N LEU A 320 21.48 8.39 0.33
CA LEU A 320 20.63 7.92 -0.77
C LEU A 320 21.18 8.37 -2.12
N ASN A 321 21.55 9.64 -2.26
CA ASN A 321 22.06 10.20 -3.51
C ASN A 321 23.42 9.62 -3.90
N ARG A 322 24.31 9.36 -2.93
CA ARG A 322 25.58 8.66 -3.17
C ARG A 322 25.35 7.22 -3.64
N GLY A 323 24.41 6.52 -3.02
CA GLY A 323 23.99 5.18 -3.42
C GLY A 323 23.48 5.14 -4.87
N LEU A 324 22.55 6.04 -5.19
CA LEU A 324 22.00 6.20 -6.53
C LEU A 324 23.10 6.51 -7.56
N LEU A 325 24.03 7.42 -7.25
CA LEU A 325 25.15 7.75 -8.12
C LEU A 325 26.03 6.51 -8.40
N ASN A 326 26.33 5.71 -7.39
CA ASN A 326 27.10 4.46 -7.54
C ASN A 326 26.37 3.45 -8.45
N MET A 327 25.04 3.35 -8.34
CA MET A 327 24.23 2.50 -9.20
C MET A 327 24.19 2.99 -10.65
N HIS A 328 24.14 4.30 -10.89
CA HIS A 328 24.22 4.85 -12.25
C HIS A 328 25.60 4.63 -12.88
N GLN A 329 26.68 4.85 -12.14
CA GLN A 329 28.04 4.70 -12.65
C GLN A 329 28.40 3.24 -12.98
N SER A 330 27.88 2.29 -12.20
CA SER A 330 28.10 0.86 -12.43
C SER A 330 27.20 0.27 -13.52
N GLY A 331 26.11 0.96 -13.88
CA GLY A 331 25.06 0.45 -14.76
C GLY A 331 23.99 -0.37 -14.04
N GLU A 332 24.17 -0.69 -12.76
CA GLU A 332 23.24 -1.50 -11.96
C GLU A 332 21.83 -0.92 -11.91
N TRP A 333 21.69 0.42 -11.90
CA TRP A 333 20.38 1.06 -11.94
C TRP A 333 19.59 0.59 -13.18
N ARG A 334 20.23 0.57 -14.36
CA ARG A 334 19.57 0.18 -15.61
C ARG A 334 19.17 -1.29 -15.60
N ASP A 335 20.03 -2.14 -15.04
CA ASP A 335 19.79 -3.58 -14.95
C ASP A 335 18.61 -3.89 -14.03
N LEU A 336 18.50 -3.20 -12.89
CA LEU A 336 17.39 -3.35 -11.95
C LEU A 336 16.06 -2.90 -12.55
N ILE A 337 16.05 -1.79 -13.29
CA ILE A 337 14.84 -1.35 -14.01
C ILE A 337 14.45 -2.38 -15.07
N ALA A 338 15.40 -2.84 -15.89
CA ALA A 338 15.12 -3.83 -16.92
C ALA A 338 14.57 -5.14 -16.33
N GLU A 339 15.15 -5.62 -15.23
CA GLU A 339 14.67 -6.81 -14.52
C GLU A 339 13.27 -6.59 -13.91
N GLY A 340 13.05 -5.45 -13.25
CA GLY A 340 11.76 -5.08 -12.67
C GLY A 340 10.65 -5.08 -13.71
N LEU A 341 10.86 -4.40 -14.84
CA LEU A 341 9.91 -4.35 -15.95
C LEU A 341 9.70 -5.71 -16.64
N GLN A 342 10.74 -6.55 -16.73
CA GLN A 342 10.57 -7.91 -17.26
C GLN A 342 9.74 -8.79 -16.32
N SER A 343 9.95 -8.66 -15.01
CA SER A 343 9.20 -9.41 -14.01
C SER A 343 7.71 -9.04 -14.02
N GLU A 344 7.38 -7.77 -14.28
CA GLU A 344 6.01 -7.27 -14.48
C GLU A 344 5.31 -8.04 -15.62
N ILE A 345 5.94 -8.09 -16.80
CA ILE A 345 5.40 -8.77 -17.99
C ILE A 345 5.16 -10.27 -17.71
N GLN A 346 6.07 -10.93 -16.98
CA GLN A 346 5.96 -12.35 -16.67
C GLN A 346 4.85 -12.65 -15.67
N VAL A 347 4.63 -11.77 -14.68
CA VAL A 347 3.53 -11.90 -13.72
C VAL A 347 2.18 -11.70 -14.41
N GLN A 348 2.06 -10.71 -15.30
CA GLN A 348 0.86 -10.52 -16.13
C GLN A 348 0.57 -11.74 -17.01
N ALA A 349 1.57 -12.24 -17.75
CA ALA A 349 1.40 -13.42 -18.60
C ALA A 349 1.04 -14.71 -17.83
N GLY A 350 1.51 -14.86 -16.59
CA GLY A 350 1.18 -15.99 -15.71
C GLY A 350 -0.23 -15.93 -15.11
N SER A 351 -0.79 -14.73 -14.94
CA SER A 351 -2.16 -14.50 -14.48
C SER A 351 -3.20 -14.86 -15.56
N VAL A 352 -2.90 -14.59 -16.82
CA VAL A 352 -3.79 -14.89 -17.98
C VAL A 352 -3.87 -16.40 -18.30
N MET A 353 -2.90 -17.20 -17.86
CA MET A 353 -2.84 -18.64 -18.16
C MET A 353 -3.44 -19.57 -17.09
N ASN A 354 -4.01 -19.02 -16.00
CA ASN A 354 -4.61 -19.83 -14.92
C ASN A 354 -6.12 -19.64 -14.78
#